data_AF-A0AAD4LX20-F1
#
_entry.id   AF-A0AAD4LX20-F1
#
_cell.length_a   1.000
_cell.length_b   1.000
_cell.length_c   1.000
_cell.angle_alpha   90.00
_cell.angle_beta   90.00
_cell.angle_gamma   90.00
#
_symmetry.space_group_name_H-M   'P 1'
#
loop_
_entity.id
_entity.type
_entity.pdbx_description
1 polymer ?
#
loop_
_entity_poly.entity_id
_entity_poly.type
_entity_poly.pdbx_seq_one_letter_code
_entity_poly.pdbx_strand_id
1 'polypeptide(L)'
;MCRRFLCLWDILAQDRTARGRSGVLGQGIFAISILTHGADLVLRMQGSTELPVHRVVLSAGCAALARVLGDLGSLHDRESGVSVKLLPAPSPRNGAGPPRALAETPRLAIAGVHPLSMLVLVHYLYTDTLLAIGEPRLTRSTAEAFAHGSVGAA
;
A
#
# COMPACT_ATOMS: atom_id res chain seq x y z
N MET A 1 19.84 -2.61 9.20
CA MET A 1 18.35 -2.58 9.23
C MET A 1 17.75 -1.21 8.90
N CYS A 2 18.23 -0.08 9.46
CA CYS A 2 17.67 1.26 9.20
C CYS A 2 17.51 1.65 7.72
N ARG A 3 18.45 1.30 6.83
CA ARG A 3 18.37 1.69 5.41
C ARG A 3 17.14 1.15 4.66
N ARG A 4 16.67 -0.06 4.99
CA ARG A 4 15.49 -0.65 4.33
C ARG A 4 14.22 0.08 4.76
N PHE A 5 14.10 0.40 6.05
CA PHE A 5 12.97 1.18 6.58
C PHE A 5 12.94 2.59 5.99
N LEU A 6 14.09 3.27 5.94
CA LEU A 6 14.19 4.60 5.31
C LEU A 6 13.83 4.56 3.83
N CYS A 7 14.24 3.51 3.10
CA CYS A 7 13.84 3.33 1.70
C CYS A 7 12.31 3.19 1.55
N LEU A 8 11.63 2.44 2.43
CA LEU A 8 10.17 2.36 2.42
C LEU A 8 9.51 3.72 2.72
N TRP A 9 10.10 4.50 3.62
CA TRP A 9 9.65 5.87 3.90
C TRP A 9 9.85 6.79 2.70
N ASP A 10 11.01 6.71 2.04
CA ASP A 10 11.32 7.49 0.84
C ASP A 10 10.34 7.19 -0.29
N ILE A 11 9.93 5.92 -0.46
CA ILE A 11 8.88 5.54 -1.42
C ILE A 11 7.56 6.26 -1.12
N LEU A 12 7.15 6.34 0.15
CA LEU A 12 5.93 7.06 0.54
C LEU A 12 6.08 8.57 0.37
N ALA A 13 7.24 9.13 0.69
CA ALA A 13 7.52 10.55 0.50
C ALA A 13 7.47 10.92 -0.98
N GLN A 14 8.07 10.11 -1.84
CA GLN A 14 8.03 10.27 -3.29
C GLN A 14 6.61 10.13 -3.85
N ASP A 15 5.84 9.14 -3.39
CA ASP A 15 4.43 8.97 -3.78
C ASP A 15 3.60 10.21 -3.41
N ARG A 16 3.79 10.73 -2.19
CA ARG A 16 3.12 11.95 -1.73
C ARG A 16 3.50 13.17 -2.59
N THR A 17 4.78 13.36 -2.90
CA THR A 17 5.24 14.47 -3.74
C THR A 17 4.73 14.34 -5.18
N ALA A 18 4.70 13.13 -5.75
CA ALA A 18 4.18 12.89 -7.08
C ALA A 18 2.69 13.25 -7.19
N ARG A 19 1.90 12.94 -6.16
CA ARG A 19 0.48 13.31 -6.10
C ARG A 19 0.26 14.82 -5.98
N GLY A 20 1.08 15.50 -5.19
CA GLY A 20 1.02 16.95 -5.06
C GLY A 20 1.33 17.71 -6.36
N ARG A 21 2.11 17.11 -7.27
CA ARG A 21 2.43 17.68 -8.59
C ARG A 21 1.38 17.35 -9.66
N SER A 22 0.66 16.24 -9.50
CA SER A 22 -0.28 15.72 -10.50
C SER A 22 -1.69 16.28 -10.27
N GLY A 23 -1.87 17.57 -10.56
CA GLY A 23 -3.08 18.36 -10.26
C GLY A 23 -4.39 17.96 -10.97
N VAL A 24 -4.44 16.84 -11.70
CA VAL A 24 -5.63 16.45 -12.49
C VAL A 24 -6.17 15.05 -12.13
N LEU A 25 -5.35 14.13 -11.59
CA LEU A 25 -5.82 12.78 -11.23
C LEU A 25 -5.25 12.23 -9.90
N GLY A 26 -4.44 13.01 -9.16
CA GLY A 26 -3.91 12.57 -7.87
C GLY A 26 -3.15 11.24 -7.94
N GLN A 27 -2.53 10.98 -9.09
CA GLN A 27 -1.90 9.70 -9.40
C GLN A 27 -0.59 9.55 -8.65
N GLY A 28 -0.45 8.41 -7.97
CA GLY A 28 0.79 8.01 -7.31
C GLY A 28 1.86 7.57 -8.30
N ILE A 29 3.07 7.35 -7.79
CA ILE A 29 4.22 6.89 -8.60
C ILE A 29 3.96 5.54 -9.29
N PHE A 30 3.02 4.75 -8.76
CA PHE A 30 2.65 3.44 -9.30
C PHE A 30 1.47 3.47 -10.28
N ALA A 31 0.82 4.62 -10.48
CA ALA A 31 -0.38 4.72 -11.32
C ALA A 31 -0.11 4.63 -12.82
N ILE A 32 1.13 4.92 -13.23
CA ILE A 32 1.56 4.99 -14.64
C ILE A 32 2.29 3.71 -15.08
N SER A 33 2.69 2.88 -14.12
CA SER A 33 3.42 1.65 -14.41
C SER A 33 2.44 0.58 -14.88
N ILE A 34 2.70 0.00 -16.05
CA ILE A 34 2.26 -1.37 -16.35
C ILE A 34 2.65 -2.20 -15.12
N LEU A 35 1.76 -3.07 -14.63
CA LEU A 35 1.99 -3.92 -13.46
C LEU A 35 3.26 -4.75 -13.70
N THR A 36 4.40 -4.21 -13.31
CA THR A 36 5.69 -4.81 -13.60
C THR A 36 5.79 -6.08 -12.79
N HIS A 37 6.33 -7.14 -13.40
CA HIS A 37 6.53 -8.46 -12.80
C HIS A 37 5.29 -9.32 -12.56
N GLY A 38 4.16 -9.03 -13.21
CA GLY A 38 2.98 -9.92 -13.16
C GLY A 38 2.10 -9.73 -11.92
N ALA A 39 2.17 -8.55 -11.29
CA ALA A 39 1.22 -8.18 -10.24
C ALA A 39 -0.21 -8.24 -10.78
N ASP A 40 -1.09 -8.88 -10.02
CA ASP A 40 -2.48 -9.20 -10.39
C ASP A 40 -3.49 -8.52 -9.44
N LEU A 41 -3.00 -7.69 -8.53
CA LEU A 41 -3.78 -6.96 -7.55
C LEU A 41 -3.13 -5.61 -7.24
N VAL A 42 -3.95 -4.58 -7.01
CA VAL A 42 -3.48 -3.29 -6.50
C VAL A 42 -3.96 -3.11 -5.07
N LEU A 43 -3.02 -2.99 -4.13
CA LEU A 43 -3.29 -2.63 -2.75
C LEU A 43 -3.54 -1.12 -2.66
N ARG A 44 -4.72 -0.72 -2.18
CA ARG A 44 -5.07 0.68 -1.95
C ARG A 44 -5.11 0.96 -0.46
N MET A 45 -4.26 1.86 0.00
CA MET A 45 -4.14 2.26 1.40
C MET A 45 -4.85 3.60 1.65
N GLN A 46 -4.99 3.95 2.93
CA GLN A 46 -5.44 5.28 3.34
C GLN A 46 -4.52 6.37 2.75
N GLY A 47 -5.10 7.51 2.34
CA GLY A 47 -4.34 8.58 1.70
C GLY A 47 -4.06 8.38 0.21
N SER A 48 -4.83 7.50 -0.46
CA SER A 48 -4.79 7.22 -1.91
C SER A 48 -3.54 6.49 -2.41
N THR A 49 -2.60 6.12 -1.54
CA THR A 49 -1.41 5.33 -1.90
C THR A 49 -1.82 3.97 -2.48
N GLU A 50 -1.31 3.66 -3.67
CA GLU A 50 -1.61 2.43 -4.41
C GLU A 50 -0.29 1.67 -4.63
N LEU A 51 -0.30 0.36 -4.41
CA LEU A 51 0.88 -0.49 -4.55
C LEU A 51 0.51 -1.77 -5.31
N PRO A 52 1.19 -2.09 -6.44
CA PRO A 52 0.98 -3.36 -7.13
C PRO A 52 1.55 -4.53 -6.30
N VAL A 53 0.77 -5.60 -6.16
CA VAL A 53 1.09 -6.78 -5.35
C VAL A 53 0.60 -8.06 -6.02
N HIS A 54 1.10 -9.21 -5.55
CA HIS A 54 0.70 -10.54 -6.01
C HIS A 54 -0.29 -11.18 -5.04
N ARG A 55 -1.48 -11.58 -5.51
CA ARG A 55 -2.50 -12.27 -4.68
C ARG A 55 -1.93 -13.51 -4.02
N VAL A 56 -1.15 -14.30 -4.77
CA VAL A 56 -0.54 -15.54 -4.26
C VAL A 56 0.35 -15.28 -3.05
N VAL A 57 1.18 -14.23 -3.08
CA VAL A 57 2.09 -13.90 -1.97
C VAL A 57 1.30 -13.45 -0.74
N LEU A 58 0.30 -12.57 -0.92
CA LEU A 58 -0.53 -12.10 0.20
C LEU A 58 -1.34 -13.23 0.84
N SER A 59 -1.92 -14.11 0.01
CA SER A 59 -2.71 -15.24 0.50
C SER A 59 -1.85 -16.29 1.21
N ALA A 60 -0.65 -16.58 0.70
CA ALA A 60 0.25 -17.56 1.29
C ALA A 60 0.79 -17.11 2.65
N GLY A 61 1.14 -15.82 2.79
CA GLY A 61 1.71 -15.29 4.03
C GLY A 61 0.70 -14.77 5.05
N CYS A 62 -0.59 -14.70 4.71
CA CYS A 62 -1.62 -14.21 5.64
C CYS A 62 -2.98 -14.89 5.43
N ALA A 63 -3.38 -15.74 6.38
CA ALA A 63 -4.66 -16.45 6.32
C ALA A 63 -5.88 -15.51 6.26
N ALA A 64 -5.83 -14.36 6.95
CA ALA A 64 -6.91 -13.38 6.89
C ALA A 64 -7.07 -12.78 5.49
N LEU A 65 -5.96 -12.45 4.82
CA LEU A 65 -5.98 -11.97 3.44
C LEU A 65 -6.38 -13.07 2.46
N ALA A 66 -5.95 -14.32 2.68
CA ALA A 66 -6.39 -15.46 1.88
C ALA A 66 -7.93 -15.59 1.89
N ARG A 67 -8.55 -15.48 3.07
CA ARG A 67 -10.01 -15.53 3.21
C ARG A 67 -10.70 -14.38 2.47
N VAL A 68 -10.14 -13.16 2.54
CA VAL A 68 -10.71 -12.00 1.82
C VAL A 68 -10.57 -12.16 0.30
N LEU A 69 -9.44 -12.68 -0.17
CA LEU A 69 -9.13 -12.82 -1.59
C LEU A 69 -9.80 -14.04 -2.25
N GLY A 70 -10.23 -15.02 -1.47
CA GLY A 70 -10.97 -16.20 -1.92
C GLY A 70 -12.48 -15.99 -1.82
N ASP A 71 -13.02 -16.06 -0.61
CA ASP A 71 -14.46 -16.30 -0.40
C ASP A 71 -15.20 -15.14 0.26
N LEU A 72 -14.51 -14.37 1.11
CA LEU A 72 -15.17 -13.43 2.02
C LEU A 72 -15.44 -12.06 1.37
N GLY A 73 -14.58 -11.63 0.44
CA GLY A 73 -14.65 -10.34 -0.25
C GLY A 73 -14.41 -9.11 0.65
N SER A 74 -14.63 -9.20 1.96
CA SER A 74 -14.32 -8.15 2.92
C SER A 74 -14.09 -8.68 4.33
N LEU A 75 -13.27 -8.00 5.10
CA LEU A 75 -12.99 -8.24 6.52
C LEU A 75 -13.04 -6.90 7.24
N HIS A 76 -13.68 -6.85 8.40
CA HIS A 76 -13.68 -5.66 9.25
C HIS A 76 -13.46 -6.08 10.68
N ASP A 77 -12.38 -5.57 11.27
CA ASP A 77 -12.12 -5.69 12.69
C ASP A 77 -12.68 -4.45 13.40
N ARG A 78 -13.63 -4.67 14.30
CA ARG A 78 -14.29 -3.60 15.07
C ARG A 78 -13.42 -3.08 16.21
N GLU A 79 -12.50 -3.90 16.72
CA GLU A 79 -11.67 -3.55 17.86
C GLU A 79 -10.53 -2.61 17.44
N SER A 80 -9.83 -2.96 16.36
CA SER A 80 -8.77 -2.11 15.80
C SER A 80 -9.26 -1.04 14.83
N GLY A 81 -10.52 -1.12 14.38
CA GLY A 81 -11.07 -0.25 13.34
C GLY A 81 -10.53 -0.52 11.94
N VAL A 82 -9.79 -1.62 11.75
CA VAL A 82 -9.20 -1.99 10.45
C VAL A 82 -10.27 -2.59 9.55
N SER A 83 -10.27 -2.19 8.27
CA SER A 83 -11.12 -2.81 7.26
C SER A 83 -10.33 -3.13 6.00
N VAL A 84 -10.62 -4.29 5.43
CA VAL A 84 -10.02 -4.81 4.21
C VAL A 84 -11.16 -5.20 3.28
N LYS A 85 -11.19 -4.68 2.05
CA LYS A 85 -12.26 -4.95 1.08
C LYS A 85 -11.67 -5.20 -0.29
N LEU A 86 -12.06 -6.29 -0.93
CA LEU A 86 -11.75 -6.53 -2.33
C LEU A 86 -12.76 -5.75 -3.18
N LEU A 87 -12.26 -4.75 -3.88
CA LEU A 87 -13.03 -3.96 -4.82
C LEU A 87 -12.86 -4.55 -6.23
N PRO A 88 -13.97 -4.66 -6.99
CA PRO A 88 -13.89 -5.07 -8.38
C PRO A 88 -13.08 -4.05 -9.19
N ALA A 89 -12.50 -4.52 -10.29
CA ALA A 89 -11.80 -3.64 -11.23
C ALA A 89 -12.74 -2.52 -11.70
N PRO A 90 -12.30 -1.25 -11.70
CA PRO A 90 -13.11 -0.17 -12.22
C PRO A 90 -13.42 -0.41 -13.70
N SER A 91 -14.72 -0.52 -14.03
CA SER A 91 -15.17 -0.67 -15.42
C SER A 91 -14.62 0.49 -16.26
N PRO A 92 -14.05 0.24 -17.46
CA PRO A 92 -13.43 1.28 -18.27
C PRO A 92 -14.50 2.31 -18.66
N ARG A 93 -14.49 3.47 -17.99
CA ARG A 93 -15.26 4.62 -18.47
C ARG A 93 -14.65 5.03 -19.80
N ASN A 94 -15.47 4.99 -20.85
CA ASN A 94 -15.15 5.51 -22.16
C ASN A 94 -14.60 6.94 -22.03
N GLY A 95 -13.31 7.12 -22.29
CA GLY A 95 -12.68 8.44 -22.39
C GLY A 95 -11.49 8.65 -21.45
N ALA A 96 -10.29 8.59 -22.03
CA ALA A 96 -9.08 9.27 -21.55
C ALA A 96 -8.61 8.97 -20.10
N GLY A 97 -8.60 7.70 -19.70
CA GLY A 97 -7.99 7.26 -18.43
C GLY A 97 -6.60 6.61 -18.59
N PRO A 98 -5.85 6.44 -17.47
CA PRO A 98 -4.48 5.89 -17.42
C PRO A 98 -4.34 4.50 -18.09
N PRO A 99 -3.11 4.02 -18.37
CA PRO A 99 -2.86 2.80 -19.15
C PRO A 99 -3.73 1.62 -18.71
N ARG A 100 -4.40 1.00 -19.70
CA ARG A 100 -5.44 -0.04 -19.59
C ARG A 100 -5.20 -1.12 -18.54
N ALA A 101 -3.96 -1.53 -18.32
CA ALA A 101 -3.61 -2.62 -17.40
C ALA A 101 -4.01 -2.34 -15.93
N LEU A 102 -3.89 -1.10 -15.45
CA LEU A 102 -4.18 -0.77 -14.05
C LEU A 102 -5.68 -0.50 -13.80
N ALA A 103 -6.41 -0.13 -14.85
CA ALA A 103 -7.85 0.08 -14.81
C ALA A 103 -8.62 -1.25 -14.68
N GLU A 104 -8.10 -2.32 -15.26
CA GLU A 104 -8.76 -3.64 -15.27
C GLU A 104 -8.37 -4.54 -14.09
N THR A 105 -7.50 -4.07 -13.21
CA THR A 105 -6.96 -4.88 -12.11
C THR A 105 -7.80 -4.72 -10.84
N PRO A 106 -8.16 -5.82 -10.15
CA PRO A 106 -8.88 -5.77 -8.89
C PRO A 106 -8.08 -5.02 -7.82
N ARG A 107 -8.78 -4.36 -6.90
CA ARG A 107 -8.15 -3.51 -5.88
C ARG A 107 -8.46 -4.01 -4.49
N LEU A 108 -7.45 -4.19 -3.65
CA LEU A 108 -7.64 -4.51 -2.24
C LEU A 108 -7.53 -3.23 -1.42
N ALA A 109 -8.67 -2.69 -0.98
CA ALA A 109 -8.73 -1.48 -0.17
C ALA A 109 -8.55 -1.81 1.31
N ILE A 110 -7.56 -1.18 1.95
CA ILE A 110 -7.27 -1.29 3.38
C ILE A 110 -7.39 0.09 4.02
N ALA A 111 -8.19 0.18 5.08
CA ALA A 111 -8.36 1.37 5.90
C ALA A 111 -8.13 1.05 7.38
N GLY A 112 -7.80 2.07 8.17
CA GLY A 112 -7.47 1.93 9.59
C GLY A 112 -6.00 1.52 9.84
N VAL A 113 -5.16 1.47 8.81
CA VAL A 113 -3.73 1.14 8.93
C VAL A 113 -2.89 2.22 8.23
N HIS A 114 -1.84 2.68 8.90
CA HIS A 114 -0.90 3.63 8.33
C HIS A 114 -0.16 3.01 7.12
N PRO A 115 0.01 3.71 5.99
CA PRO A 115 0.63 3.16 4.79
C PRO A 115 2.02 2.57 5.01
N LEU A 116 2.81 3.16 5.91
CA LEU A 116 4.14 2.63 6.27
C LEU A 116 4.05 1.24 6.92
N SER A 117 3.08 1.02 7.82
CA SER A 117 2.88 -0.28 8.45
C SER A 117 2.50 -1.34 7.42
N MET A 118 1.68 -0.96 6.43
CA MET A 118 1.34 -1.84 5.31
C MET A 118 2.55 -2.14 4.43
N LEU A 119 3.42 -1.17 4.14
CA LEU A 119 4.67 -1.42 3.40
C LEU A 119 5.61 -2.35 4.16
N VAL A 120 5.71 -2.21 5.48
CA VAL A 120 6.50 -3.13 6.31
C VAL A 120 5.91 -4.54 6.27
N LEU A 121 4.58 -4.67 6.38
CA LEU A 121 3.90 -5.96 6.26
C LEU A 121 4.12 -6.59 4.89
N VAL A 122 3.93 -5.85 3.80
CA VAL A 122 4.16 -6.36 2.44
C VAL A 122 5.62 -6.74 2.25
N HIS A 123 6.58 -5.93 2.73
CA HIS A 123 7.99 -6.30 2.71
C HIS A 123 8.24 -7.61 3.46
N TYR A 124 7.66 -7.78 4.64
CA TYR A 124 7.76 -9.03 5.40
C TYR A 124 7.19 -10.21 4.60
N LEU A 125 6.00 -10.10 4.02
CA LEU A 125 5.38 -11.16 3.22
C LEU A 125 6.20 -11.57 1.99
N TYR A 126 6.95 -10.63 1.39
CA TYR A 126 7.79 -10.91 0.21
C TYR A 126 9.20 -11.40 0.53
N THR A 127 9.74 -11.06 1.71
CA THR A 127 11.14 -11.34 2.06
C THR A 127 11.29 -12.29 3.24
N ASP A 128 10.18 -12.67 3.87
CA ASP A 128 10.12 -13.40 5.15
C ASP A 128 11.01 -12.81 6.25
N THR A 129 11.32 -11.51 6.14
CA THR A 129 12.25 -10.81 7.05
C THR A 129 11.53 -9.66 7.72
N LEU A 130 11.30 -9.79 9.03
CA LEU A 130 10.68 -8.72 9.81
C LEU A 130 11.67 -7.56 9.95
N LEU A 131 11.26 -6.37 9.51
CA LEU A 131 12.00 -5.15 9.85
C LEU A 131 11.79 -4.93 11.36
N ALA A 132 12.83 -5.16 12.16
CA ALA A 132 12.75 -5.09 13.62
C ALA A 132 12.51 -3.65 14.10
N ILE A 133 11.27 -3.16 14.00
CA ILE A 133 10.86 -1.81 14.45
C ILE A 133 11.13 -1.60 15.96
N GLY A 134 11.31 -2.69 16.72
CA GLY A 134 11.63 -2.67 18.15
C GLY A 134 13.12 -2.52 18.50
N GLU A 135 14.04 -2.38 17.54
CA GLU A 135 15.45 -2.15 17.90
C GLU A 135 15.64 -0.68 18.37
N PRO A 136 16.21 -0.41 19.56
CA PRO A 136 16.34 0.97 20.09
C PRO A 136 17.08 1.94 19.15
N ARG A 137 17.93 1.41 18.27
CA ARG A 137 18.66 2.15 17.24
C ARG A 137 17.74 2.65 16.13
N LEU A 138 16.76 1.82 15.74
CA LEU A 138 15.72 2.20 14.80
C LEU A 138 14.86 3.30 15.40
N THR A 139 14.41 3.17 16.65
CA THR A 139 13.64 4.22 17.35
C THR A 139 14.31 5.59 17.30
N ARG A 140 15.63 5.67 17.54
CA ARG A 140 16.38 6.93 17.44
C ARG A 140 16.44 7.47 16.01
N SER A 141 16.75 6.62 15.03
CA SER A 141 16.87 7.05 13.63
C SER A 141 15.52 7.42 12.99
N THR A 142 14.43 6.78 13.41
CA THR A 142 13.09 7.04 12.88
C THR A 142 12.42 8.20 13.60
N ALA A 143 12.76 8.46 14.86
CA ALA A 143 12.22 9.61 15.60
C ALA A 143 12.48 10.94 14.87
N GLU A 144 13.67 11.12 14.30
CA GLU A 144 14.00 12.31 13.49
C GLU A 144 13.17 12.37 12.19
N ALA A 145 13.03 11.25 11.49
CA ALA A 145 12.24 11.19 10.26
C ALA A 145 10.73 11.43 10.51
N PHE A 146 10.19 10.94 11.63
CA PHE A 146 8.81 11.20 12.05
C PHE A 146 8.62 12.64 12.56
N ALA A 147 9.62 13.22 13.23
CA ALA A 147 9.60 14.63 13.68
C ALA A 147 9.60 15.61 12.49
N HIS A 148 10.28 15.29 11.40
CA HIS A 148 10.25 16.09 10.17
C HIS A 148 9.06 15.76 9.24
N GLY A 149 8.35 14.66 9.48
CA GLY A 149 7.22 14.20 8.68
C GLY A 149 5.83 14.65 9.17
N SER A 150 5.75 15.40 10.27
CA SER A 150 4.47 15.88 10.81
C SER A 150 3.89 17.00 9.95
N VAL A 151 2.89 16.68 9.14
CA VAL A 151 1.98 17.68 8.55
C VAL A 151 0.56 17.28 8.90
N GLY A 152 -0.06 18.12 9.74
CA GLY A 152 -1.48 18.47 9.79
C GLY A 152 -2.50 17.33 9.70
N ALA A 153 -3.03 16.95 10.85
CA ALA A 153 -4.45 16.61 10.93
C ALA A 153 -5.24 17.92 10.82
N ALA A 154 -5.82 18.17 9.64
CA ALA A 154 -6.93 19.09 9.42
C ALA A 154 -7.63 18.66 8.13
#